data_AF-A0A4U1J0E5-F1
#
_entry.id   AF-A0A4U1J0E5-F1
#
_cell.length_a   1.000
_cell.length_b   1.000
_cell.length_c   1.000
_cell.angle_alpha   90.00
_cell.angle_beta   90.00
_cell.angle_gamma   90.00
#
_symmetry.space_group_name_H-M   'P 1'
#
loop_
_entity.id
_entity.type
_entity.pdbx_description
1 polymer ?
#
loop_
_entity_poly.entity_id
_entity_poly.type
_entity_poly.pdbx_seq_one_letter_code
_entity_poly.pdbx_strand_id
1 'polypeptide(L)'
;MGGRWHRLGVALVAVVYASACAMGVVDESSGGSESSGSGGSGGVSAGGFGGSGGVTGDGGAGAMGGAGGGVSAGGAGGASSSSSSGTGGNPNCGNGVIDPGEQCDGADFAGKTCASIGLGSGDLLCNPFCGIVASGCVPKEACNDFKDNDQDGLLDCADDTCFMDAACLDSCFAPKSLSVPGWFNGDSSGRPNLQAASCSTASGPEVIFEVLIPQSGMFVATVNSWDADFSVSLRTTCSDPASELACNDDPNPDGGKTDKVTLEVVQGQKLYVVVDGTAGSPGSFDLNVDIPPPEFFCSDFWDDDQDGYVDCDDTTQCQETFECEPGAGLLGTPCIVPSDCAANAKDPACLQDWLGFPDGYCTEWCDLAAQDCPGDGHCADLGFGSVHGICLDGCTTDADCRSGYACVDEGYPTKVCRQGPELACTNFQDDDNNELSDCEDPSCQATPACKPGSKAAGQPCTKSNECYAGQNDPICLHQDWFGAPGGYCSEYCHFMDDCAPGSICTSWFFFPSGAGTCMRTCQTDAQCRPGYTCLDSGLNEKFCVAF
;
A
#
# COMPACT_ATOMS: atom_id res chain seq x y z
N MET A 1 39.92 35.44 -28.40
CA MET A 1 39.35 35.88 -29.71
C MET A 1 38.58 34.69 -30.27
N GLY A 2 37.28 34.73 -30.59
CA GLY A 2 36.28 35.78 -30.38
C GLY A 2 35.05 35.59 -31.30
N GLY A 3 34.01 34.87 -30.84
CA GLY A 3 32.73 34.67 -31.55
C GLY A 3 32.79 33.69 -32.74
N ARG A 4 31.67 33.12 -33.23
CA ARG A 4 30.26 33.17 -32.79
C ARG A 4 29.61 31.81 -33.07
N TRP A 5 28.84 31.27 -32.12
CA TRP A 5 27.90 30.17 -32.38
C TRP A 5 26.54 30.77 -32.75
N HIS A 6 25.99 30.43 -33.91
CA HIS A 6 24.57 30.68 -34.21
C HIS A 6 23.76 29.48 -33.74
N ARG A 7 22.81 29.71 -32.83
CA ARG A 7 21.79 28.73 -32.48
C ARG A 7 20.77 28.68 -33.63
N LEU A 8 20.58 27.52 -34.26
CA LEU A 8 19.29 27.24 -34.91
C LEU A 8 18.28 26.88 -33.83
N GLY A 9 17.06 27.39 -33.96
CA GLY A 9 15.96 27.04 -33.08
C GLY A 9 15.31 25.73 -33.52
N VAL A 10 15.05 24.84 -32.57
CA VAL A 10 14.03 23.78 -32.70
C VAL A 10 12.80 24.29 -31.98
N ALA A 11 11.67 24.39 -32.67
CA ALA A 11 10.39 24.76 -32.08
C ALA A 11 9.77 23.53 -31.42
N LEU A 12 10.00 23.38 -30.12
CA LEU A 12 9.34 22.36 -29.30
C LEU A 12 7.95 22.89 -28.93
N VAL A 13 6.91 22.33 -29.56
CA VAL A 13 5.51 22.59 -29.17
C VAL A 13 5.21 21.71 -27.96
N ALA A 14 5.46 22.25 -26.76
CA ALA A 14 5.01 21.63 -25.52
C ALA A 14 3.52 21.90 -25.32
N VAL A 15 2.69 20.87 -25.45
CA VAL A 15 1.30 20.90 -24.99
C VAL A 15 1.34 20.70 -23.48
N VAL A 16 1.16 21.79 -22.73
CA VAL A 16 1.06 21.74 -21.27
C VAL A 16 -0.41 21.61 -20.88
N TYR A 17 -0.79 20.45 -20.35
CA TYR A 17 -2.01 20.34 -19.54
C TYR A 17 -1.79 21.08 -18.22
N ALA A 18 -2.56 22.13 -17.98
CA ALA A 18 -2.53 22.90 -16.75
C ALA A 18 -3.77 22.57 -15.91
N SER A 19 -3.65 21.61 -14.99
CA SER A 19 -4.67 21.33 -13.97
C SER A 19 -4.76 22.50 -12.99
N ALA A 20 -5.93 23.13 -12.90
CA ALA A 20 -6.14 24.31 -12.09
C ALA A 20 -6.57 23.94 -10.66
N CYS A 21 -5.62 23.89 -9.72
CA CYS A 21 -5.94 23.93 -8.29
C CYS A 21 -6.31 25.37 -7.88
N ALA A 22 -7.60 25.61 -7.62
CA ALA A 22 -8.10 26.89 -7.15
C ALA A 22 -8.14 26.95 -5.61
N MET A 23 -7.09 27.52 -4.99
CA MET A 23 -7.18 27.96 -3.59
C MET A 23 -7.76 29.36 -3.51
N GLY A 24 -8.97 29.47 -2.95
CA GLY A 24 -9.64 30.75 -2.72
C GLY A 24 -9.12 31.48 -1.49
N VAL A 25 -8.44 32.60 -1.69
CA VAL A 25 -8.17 33.59 -0.63
C VAL A 25 -9.23 34.68 -0.72
N VAL A 26 -9.97 34.91 0.36
CA VAL A 26 -10.95 36.00 0.47
C VAL A 26 -10.30 37.24 1.08
N ASP A 27 -10.52 38.40 0.46
CA ASP A 27 -10.25 39.72 1.05
C ASP A 27 -11.34 40.72 0.63
N GLU A 28 -11.45 41.81 1.37
CA GLU A 28 -12.69 42.55 1.60
C GLU A 28 -13.04 43.64 0.55
N SER A 29 -14.33 44.00 0.57
CA SER A 29 -14.84 45.36 0.40
C SER A 29 -14.76 46.04 -0.99
N SER A 30 -15.92 46.15 -1.64
CA SER A 30 -16.47 47.48 -1.98
C SER A 30 -18.00 47.43 -2.05
N GLY A 31 -18.69 48.36 -1.36
CA GLY A 31 -20.13 48.54 -1.51
C GLY A 31 -20.52 49.51 -2.62
N GLY A 32 -21.69 49.31 -3.23
CA GLY A 32 -22.30 50.22 -4.21
C GLY A 32 -23.78 49.88 -4.41
N SER A 33 -24.67 50.87 -4.33
CA SER A 33 -26.11 50.69 -4.07
C SER A 33 -27.03 51.04 -5.26
N GLU A 34 -28.34 50.82 -5.04
CA GLU A 34 -29.51 51.25 -5.86
C GLU A 34 -29.96 50.30 -6.99
N SER A 35 -31.26 50.08 -7.26
CA SER A 35 -32.49 50.24 -6.45
C SER A 35 -33.68 49.51 -7.13
N SER A 36 -34.78 49.25 -6.38
CA SER A 36 -36.16 49.05 -6.89
C SER A 36 -36.47 47.83 -7.78
N GLY A 37 -37.48 46.97 -7.53
CA GLY A 37 -38.40 46.83 -6.40
C GLY A 37 -39.68 46.02 -6.77
N SER A 38 -40.47 45.64 -5.74
CA SER A 38 -41.91 45.26 -5.77
C SER A 38 -42.34 43.78 -5.92
N GLY A 39 -42.84 43.21 -4.80
CA GLY A 39 -43.95 42.23 -4.75
C GLY A 39 -43.59 40.72 -4.68
N GLY A 40 -44.07 39.92 -3.71
CA GLY A 40 -44.76 40.27 -2.46
C GLY A 40 -45.57 39.12 -1.82
N SER A 41 -45.39 38.91 -0.50
CA SER A 41 -46.30 38.24 0.49
C SER A 41 -46.68 36.76 0.32
N GLY A 42 -46.77 35.92 1.36
CA GLY A 42 -46.55 36.07 2.84
C GLY A 42 -45.94 34.78 3.43
N GLY A 43 -45.46 34.68 4.69
CA GLY A 43 -46.08 35.08 5.98
C GLY A 43 -46.95 33.91 6.49
N VAL A 44 -46.86 33.31 7.69
CA VAL A 44 -46.48 33.71 9.08
C VAL A 44 -46.21 32.41 9.90
N SER A 45 -45.68 32.31 11.14
CA SER A 45 -45.05 33.19 12.16
C SER A 45 -44.26 32.28 13.15
N ALA A 46 -43.07 32.64 13.65
CA ALA A 46 -42.78 33.40 14.88
C ALA A 46 -43.21 32.76 16.23
N GLY A 47 -42.22 32.52 17.11
CA GLY A 47 -42.40 32.16 18.53
C GLY A 47 -41.05 32.12 19.27
N GLY A 48 -40.80 33.07 20.17
CA GLY A 48 -39.54 33.19 20.94
C GLY A 48 -39.78 33.35 22.45
N PHE A 49 -38.82 34.01 23.14
CA PHE A 49 -38.69 34.12 24.62
C PHE A 49 -38.23 32.79 25.27
N GLY A 50 -37.40 32.73 26.31
CA GLY A 50 -36.75 33.68 27.24
C GLY A 50 -36.37 32.87 28.51
N GLY A 51 -35.42 33.20 29.39
CA GLY A 51 -34.60 34.39 29.58
C GLY A 51 -33.56 34.16 30.70
N SER A 52 -33.04 35.23 31.28
CA SER A 52 -31.84 35.29 32.14
C SER A 52 -32.04 34.97 33.63
N GLY A 53 -30.94 34.66 34.34
CA GLY A 53 -30.85 34.74 35.81
C GLY A 53 -29.55 34.18 36.38
N GLY A 54 -28.77 35.00 37.08
CA GLY A 54 -27.61 34.56 37.88
C GLY A 54 -27.57 35.26 39.23
N VAL A 55 -26.76 34.79 40.18
CA VAL A 55 -26.31 35.57 41.36
C VAL A 55 -25.06 34.97 42.03
N THR A 56 -24.24 35.89 42.53
CA THR A 56 -23.13 35.85 43.50
C THR A 56 -23.15 34.83 44.65
N GLY A 57 -21.95 34.48 45.15
CA GLY A 57 -21.76 33.82 46.46
C GLY A 57 -20.30 33.81 46.96
N ASP A 58 -19.87 34.87 47.64
CA ASP A 58 -18.55 35.00 48.30
C ASP A 58 -18.55 34.51 49.77
N GLY A 59 -17.37 34.14 50.28
CA GLY A 59 -17.02 34.07 51.71
C GLY A 59 -17.11 32.68 52.37
N GLY A 60 -16.21 32.29 53.31
CA GLY A 60 -15.00 32.93 53.86
C GLY A 60 -14.13 31.84 54.53
N ALA A 61 -12.79 31.94 54.58
CA ALA A 61 -11.96 32.90 55.33
C ALA A 61 -11.82 32.56 56.84
N GLY A 62 -10.58 32.26 57.26
CA GLY A 62 -10.18 31.88 58.62
C GLY A 62 -8.79 31.20 58.58
N ALA A 63 -7.67 31.86 58.30
CA ALA A 63 -7.11 33.12 58.81
C ALA A 63 -6.52 33.00 60.24
N MET A 64 -5.19 32.88 60.30
CA MET A 64 -4.19 33.31 61.32
C MET A 64 -2.93 32.45 61.00
N GLY A 65 -1.80 32.96 60.52
CA GLY A 65 -1.12 34.25 60.68
C GLY A 65 0.24 33.97 61.36
N GLY A 66 1.38 34.59 61.02
CA GLY A 66 1.70 35.58 59.99
C GLY A 66 3.06 36.23 60.30
N ALA A 67 3.84 36.58 59.27
CA ALA A 67 5.13 37.31 59.31
C ALA A 67 6.30 36.68 60.13
N GLY A 68 7.58 36.90 59.78
CA GLY A 68 8.15 37.55 58.60
C GLY A 68 9.49 38.25 58.88
N GLY A 69 10.51 37.95 58.05
CA GLY A 69 11.71 38.79 57.84
C GLY A 69 12.83 38.78 58.90
N GLY A 70 14.08 38.66 58.44
CA GLY A 70 15.28 38.91 59.26
C GLY A 70 16.54 38.26 58.70
N VAL A 71 17.53 39.07 58.29
CA VAL A 71 18.78 38.60 57.64
C VAL A 71 19.98 38.62 58.59
N SER A 72 20.99 37.80 58.24
CA SER A 72 22.43 37.96 58.51
C SER A 72 23.06 37.48 59.83
N ALA A 73 23.96 36.50 59.65
CA ALA A 73 25.33 36.41 60.17
C ALA A 73 25.62 36.29 61.69
N GLY A 74 26.37 35.24 62.04
CA GLY A 74 27.06 35.08 63.33
C GLY A 74 27.40 33.61 63.60
N GLY A 75 28.69 33.25 63.58
CA GLY A 75 29.13 31.85 63.68
C GLY A 75 29.61 31.41 65.07
N ALA A 76 30.27 30.24 65.07
CA ALA A 76 31.04 29.60 66.15
C ALA A 76 30.28 28.70 67.16
N GLY A 77 30.39 27.38 66.92
CA GLY A 77 30.92 26.44 67.91
C GLY A 77 29.94 25.73 68.85
N GLY A 78 29.93 24.39 68.80
CA GLY A 78 29.26 23.56 69.80
C GLY A 78 28.90 22.16 69.31
N ALA A 79 29.86 21.24 69.28
CA ALA A 79 29.56 19.82 69.07
C ALA A 79 29.02 19.19 70.37
N SER A 80 27.94 18.40 70.28
CA SER A 80 27.87 17.03 70.83
C SER A 80 26.53 16.36 70.55
N SER A 81 26.64 15.10 70.15
CA SER A 81 25.59 14.14 69.79
C SER A 81 24.52 13.85 70.85
N SER A 82 23.35 13.41 70.38
CA SER A 82 22.59 12.29 70.98
C SER A 82 21.62 11.69 69.95
N SER A 83 21.84 10.43 69.60
CA SER A 83 21.12 9.70 68.55
C SER A 83 19.85 9.02 69.08
N SER A 84 18.83 8.83 68.24
CA SER A 84 17.77 7.85 68.49
C SER A 84 17.25 7.18 67.21
N SER A 85 17.76 5.97 66.97
CA SER A 85 17.05 4.84 66.34
C SER A 85 16.59 4.97 64.87
N GLY A 86 17.47 4.56 63.95
CA GLY A 86 17.13 4.22 62.56
C GLY A 86 18.13 3.22 61.98
N THR A 87 17.70 1.96 61.85
CA THR A 87 18.27 0.85 61.06
C THR A 87 19.59 1.06 60.29
N GLY A 88 20.65 0.36 60.73
CA GLY A 88 21.61 -0.34 59.85
C GLY A 88 22.65 0.44 59.04
N GLY A 89 22.53 1.76 58.89
CA GLY A 89 23.49 2.56 58.11
C GLY A 89 24.93 2.50 58.65
N ASN A 90 25.91 2.63 57.75
CA ASN A 90 27.31 2.81 58.12
C ASN A 90 27.43 4.13 58.92
N PRO A 91 27.97 4.15 60.16
CA PRO A 91 27.98 5.33 61.02
C PRO A 91 28.80 6.51 60.50
N ASN A 92 29.66 6.29 59.49
CA ASN A 92 30.41 7.35 58.82
C ASN A 92 29.65 7.94 57.61
N CYS A 93 28.63 7.25 57.10
CA CYS A 93 27.98 7.64 55.86
C CYS A 93 27.14 8.92 55.98
N GLY A 94 27.39 9.89 55.09
CA GLY A 94 26.76 11.21 55.10
C GLY A 94 27.52 12.24 55.95
N ASN A 95 28.83 12.04 56.19
CA ASN A 95 29.68 12.96 56.94
C ASN A 95 30.28 14.08 56.06
N GLY A 96 30.17 13.98 54.73
CA GLY A 96 30.72 14.90 53.75
C GLY A 96 32.12 14.52 53.23
N VAL A 97 32.64 13.34 53.56
CA VAL A 97 33.94 12.81 53.13
C VAL A 97 33.83 11.30 52.91
N ILE A 98 34.22 10.83 51.71
CA ILE A 98 34.26 9.40 51.39
C ILE A 98 35.35 8.70 52.20
N ASP A 99 34.94 7.88 53.17
CA ASP A 99 35.85 7.11 54.03
C ASP A 99 36.27 5.76 53.41
N PRO A 100 37.34 5.11 53.92
CA PRO A 100 37.79 3.81 53.43
C PRO A 100 36.72 2.70 53.55
N GLY A 101 36.10 2.35 52.42
CA GLY A 101 35.03 1.36 52.33
C GLY A 101 33.74 1.91 51.72
N GLU A 102 33.65 3.22 51.54
CA GLU A 102 32.50 3.91 50.94
C GLU A 102 32.70 4.13 49.43
N GLN A 103 31.60 4.13 48.67
CA GLN A 103 31.60 4.41 47.24
C GLN A 103 31.19 5.85 46.92
N CYS A 104 30.48 6.49 47.86
CA CYS A 104 29.97 7.84 47.80
C CYS A 104 29.72 8.36 49.23
N ASP A 105 29.60 9.67 49.41
CA ASP A 105 29.07 10.29 50.63
C ASP A 105 28.14 11.46 50.23
N GLY A 106 26.83 11.28 50.46
CA GLY A 106 25.81 12.26 50.10
C GLY A 106 25.75 12.54 48.59
N ALA A 107 26.41 13.62 48.16
CA ALA A 107 26.53 14.04 46.75
C ALA A 107 27.98 13.97 46.21
N ASP A 108 28.95 13.53 47.02
CA ASP A 108 30.27 13.16 46.53
C ASP A 108 30.24 11.70 46.05
N PHE A 109 30.59 11.48 44.79
CA PHE A 109 30.64 10.17 44.13
C PHE A 109 32.07 9.78 43.73
N ALA A 110 33.10 10.38 44.35
CA ALA A 110 34.51 10.22 43.99
C ALA A 110 34.78 10.56 42.49
N GLY A 111 34.06 11.54 41.95
CA GLY A 111 34.12 11.93 40.53
C GLY A 111 33.39 10.99 39.56
N LYS A 112 32.62 10.01 40.05
CA LYS A 112 31.75 9.19 39.21
C LYS A 112 30.50 9.96 38.78
N THR A 113 30.05 9.68 37.57
CA THR A 113 28.80 10.09 36.94
C THR A 113 28.13 8.86 36.29
N CYS A 114 26.87 8.96 35.87
CA CYS A 114 26.18 7.93 35.08
C CYS A 114 27.00 7.50 33.85
N ALA A 115 27.47 8.47 33.05
CA ALA A 115 28.40 8.25 31.94
C ALA A 115 29.67 7.49 32.33
N SER A 116 30.28 7.77 33.49
CA SER A 116 31.51 7.09 33.93
C SER A 116 31.32 5.63 34.37
N ILE A 117 30.07 5.20 34.59
CA ILE A 117 29.72 3.83 34.98
C ILE A 117 29.03 3.06 33.85
N GLY A 118 29.04 3.58 32.62
CA GLY A 118 28.48 2.92 31.43
C GLY A 118 26.99 3.18 31.19
N LEU A 119 26.40 4.20 31.83
CA LEU A 119 25.01 4.62 31.61
C LEU A 119 24.97 5.96 30.86
N GLY A 120 23.77 6.43 30.52
CA GLY A 120 23.55 7.70 29.84
C GLY A 120 23.63 8.92 30.78
N SER A 121 22.59 9.75 30.72
CA SER A 121 22.45 10.96 31.54
C SER A 121 21.87 10.67 32.94
N GLY A 122 21.60 11.71 33.73
CA GLY A 122 20.99 11.60 35.06
C GLY A 122 21.96 11.73 36.22
N ASP A 123 21.45 11.50 37.43
CA ASP A 123 22.15 11.71 38.69
C ASP A 123 22.35 10.38 39.44
N LEU A 124 23.56 10.18 39.98
CA LEU A 124 23.82 9.10 40.91
C LEU A 124 23.14 9.40 42.26
N LEU A 125 22.69 8.37 42.95
CA LEU A 125 22.14 8.47 44.30
C LEU A 125 23.07 7.75 45.28
N CYS A 126 23.36 8.35 46.44
CA CYS A 126 24.08 7.68 47.51
C CYS A 126 23.10 7.09 48.52
N ASN A 127 23.14 5.77 48.74
CA ASN A 127 22.24 5.12 49.69
C ASN A 127 22.74 5.25 51.15
N PRO A 128 21.92 4.96 52.18
CA PRO A 128 22.31 5.06 53.60
C PRO A 128 23.44 4.11 54.07
N PHE A 129 23.97 3.27 53.17
CA PHE A 129 25.12 2.40 53.40
C PHE A 129 26.37 2.89 52.62
N CYS A 130 26.29 4.06 51.99
CA CYS A 130 27.32 4.66 51.14
C CYS A 130 27.73 3.80 49.94
N GLY A 131 26.76 3.03 49.41
CA GLY A 131 26.82 2.43 48.08
C GLY A 131 26.19 3.36 47.04
N ILE A 132 26.77 3.38 45.85
CA ILE A 132 26.20 4.09 44.70
C ILE A 132 24.97 3.34 44.20
N VAL A 133 23.89 4.08 43.95
CA VAL A 133 22.66 3.60 43.34
C VAL A 133 22.43 4.36 42.04
N ALA A 134 22.35 3.61 40.94
CA ALA A 134 22.24 4.16 39.58
C ALA A 134 20.79 4.35 39.11
N SER A 135 19.78 4.21 39.98
CA SER A 135 18.35 4.35 39.60
C SER A 135 17.92 5.79 39.29
N GLY A 136 18.81 6.78 39.45
CA GLY A 136 18.63 8.15 38.94
C GLY A 136 19.35 8.40 37.61
N CYS A 137 20.06 7.41 37.08
CA CYS A 137 20.62 7.43 35.73
C CYS A 137 19.59 6.96 34.71
N VAL A 138 19.66 7.54 33.51
CA VAL A 138 19.01 7.02 32.32
C VAL A 138 19.95 5.96 31.72
N PRO A 139 19.45 4.82 31.20
CA PRO A 139 20.19 3.94 30.31
C PRO A 139 20.86 4.70 29.14
N LYS A 140 21.88 4.12 28.51
CA LYS A 140 22.51 4.73 27.34
C LYS A 140 21.63 4.54 26.09
N GLU A 141 21.07 3.33 25.95
CA GLU A 141 20.10 2.93 24.93
C GLU A 141 18.69 2.80 25.53
N ALA A 142 17.65 3.13 24.75
CA ALA A 142 16.26 2.91 25.12
C ALA A 142 15.70 1.69 24.39
N CYS A 143 15.93 0.50 24.96
CA CYS A 143 15.81 -0.85 24.37
C CYS A 143 14.47 -1.29 23.74
N ASN A 144 13.52 -0.40 23.47
CA ASN A 144 12.25 -0.70 22.81
C ASN A 144 11.62 0.55 22.12
N ASP A 145 12.45 1.50 21.73
CA ASP A 145 12.05 2.78 21.13
C ASP A 145 12.30 2.84 19.61
N PHE A 146 12.98 1.81 19.06
CA PHE A 146 13.35 1.63 17.67
C PHE A 146 14.23 2.76 17.14
N LYS A 147 15.15 3.27 17.98
CA LYS A 147 16.22 4.18 17.55
C LYS A 147 17.52 3.83 18.25
N ASP A 148 18.61 3.86 17.50
CA ASP A 148 19.96 3.87 18.04
C ASP A 148 20.17 5.21 18.81
N ASN A 149 19.88 5.20 20.11
CA ASN A 149 20.03 6.37 21.00
C ASN A 149 21.51 6.61 21.33
N ASP A 150 22.25 5.50 21.36
CA ASP A 150 23.63 5.28 21.74
C ASP A 150 24.66 5.75 20.67
N GLN A 151 24.27 5.63 19.40
CA GLN A 151 24.97 5.89 18.14
C GLN A 151 26.13 4.95 17.81
N ASP A 152 26.01 3.66 18.14
CA ASP A 152 26.98 2.63 17.75
C ASP A 152 26.58 1.79 16.52
N GLY A 153 25.35 1.93 16.04
CA GLY A 153 24.80 1.24 14.87
C GLY A 153 23.98 -0.01 15.18
N LEU A 154 23.79 -0.37 16.45
CA LEU A 154 22.84 -1.39 16.90
C LEU A 154 21.54 -0.73 17.36
N LEU A 155 20.44 -1.50 17.37
CA LEU A 155 19.09 -1.00 17.60
C LEU A 155 18.38 -1.81 18.68
N ASP A 156 17.83 -1.15 19.71
CA ASP A 156 17.05 -1.80 20.77
C ASP A 156 17.72 -3.10 21.28
N CYS A 157 17.11 -4.26 21.06
CA CYS A 157 17.55 -5.56 21.54
C CYS A 157 18.70 -6.18 20.73
N ALA A 158 19.09 -5.57 19.61
CA ALA A 158 20.32 -5.92 18.91
C ALA A 158 21.58 -5.32 19.59
N ASP A 159 21.42 -4.34 20.49
CA ASP A 159 22.51 -3.76 21.29
C ASP A 159 22.86 -4.65 22.50
N ASP A 160 24.15 -4.93 22.67
CA ASP A 160 24.74 -5.61 23.84
C ASP A 160 24.43 -4.87 25.16
N THR A 161 24.18 -3.55 25.16
CA THR A 161 23.79 -2.81 26.37
C THR A 161 22.37 -3.14 26.85
N CYS A 162 21.53 -3.71 25.98
CA CYS A 162 20.15 -4.11 26.26
C CYS A 162 19.98 -5.57 26.74
N PHE A 163 21.08 -6.30 26.95
CA PHE A 163 21.14 -7.74 27.30
C PHE A 163 20.28 -8.21 28.51
N MET A 164 19.77 -7.30 29.34
CA MET A 164 18.90 -7.61 30.48
C MET A 164 17.63 -6.74 30.55
N ASP A 165 17.32 -5.96 29.51
CA ASP A 165 16.04 -5.23 29.48
C ASP A 165 14.87 -6.21 29.32
N ALA A 166 13.80 -5.98 30.07
CA ALA A 166 12.67 -6.90 30.08
C ALA A 166 11.90 -6.92 28.75
N ALA A 167 11.92 -5.83 27.96
CA ALA A 167 11.36 -5.81 26.60
C ALA A 167 12.18 -6.67 25.61
N CYS A 168 13.47 -6.87 25.88
CA CYS A 168 14.37 -7.74 25.10
C CYS A 168 14.43 -9.18 25.62
N LEU A 169 13.66 -9.48 26.67
CA LEU A 169 13.45 -10.85 27.17
C LEU A 169 12.03 -11.35 26.89
N ASP A 170 11.04 -10.46 26.80
CA ASP A 170 9.65 -10.78 26.46
C ASP A 170 8.99 -9.55 25.79
N SER A 171 8.64 -9.66 24.51
CA SER A 171 7.95 -8.60 23.77
C SER A 171 6.58 -8.24 24.38
N CYS A 172 5.99 -9.12 25.20
CA CYS A 172 4.78 -8.83 25.98
C CYS A 172 5.00 -8.05 27.28
N PHE A 173 6.24 -7.80 27.70
CA PHE A 173 6.52 -6.96 28.88
C PHE A 173 6.15 -5.49 28.62
N ALA A 174 6.43 -5.01 27.42
CA ALA A 174 6.17 -3.63 27.00
C ALA A 174 5.76 -3.58 25.51
N PRO A 175 4.59 -4.13 25.13
CA PRO A 175 4.10 -4.09 23.76
C PRO A 175 3.89 -2.64 23.30
N LYS A 176 4.13 -2.37 22.02
CA LYS A 176 4.09 -1.03 21.44
C LYS A 176 2.65 -0.56 21.26
N SER A 177 2.24 0.53 21.91
CA SER A 177 0.90 1.09 21.66
C SER A 177 0.81 1.66 20.24
N LEU A 178 -0.20 1.23 19.46
CA LEU A 178 -0.48 1.72 18.11
C LEU A 178 -1.96 2.18 18.03
N SER A 179 -2.20 3.30 17.33
CA SER A 179 -3.55 3.83 17.08
C SER A 179 -4.22 3.10 15.92
N VAL A 180 -5.53 3.35 15.71
CA VAL A 180 -6.26 2.96 14.50
C VAL A 180 -6.92 4.20 13.91
N PRO A 181 -6.66 4.58 12.64
CA PRO A 181 -5.56 4.06 11.80
C PRO A 181 -4.19 4.24 12.46
N GLY A 182 -3.24 3.39 12.06
CA GLY A 182 -1.89 3.38 12.59
C GLY A 182 -0.92 2.78 11.58
N TRP A 183 0.28 3.38 11.49
CA TRP A 183 1.36 2.88 10.66
C TRP A 183 2.65 2.85 11.48
N PHE A 184 3.46 1.81 11.25
CA PHE A 184 4.73 1.61 11.93
C PHE A 184 5.74 0.95 10.99
N ASN A 185 6.91 1.58 10.85
CA ASN A 185 8.09 1.01 10.22
C ASN A 185 9.08 0.59 11.31
N GLY A 186 9.64 -0.61 11.20
CA GLY A 186 10.65 -1.09 12.14
C GLY A 186 11.32 -2.39 11.70
N ASP A 187 12.08 -2.97 12.62
CA ASP A 187 12.90 -4.17 12.38
C ASP A 187 12.83 -5.11 13.60
N SER A 188 12.84 -6.41 13.35
CA SER A 188 12.75 -7.43 14.41
C SER A 188 14.11 -7.94 14.93
N SER A 189 15.23 -7.44 14.43
CA SER A 189 16.58 -7.88 14.81
C SER A 189 16.85 -7.80 16.32
N GLY A 190 17.42 -8.87 16.87
CA GLY A 190 17.77 -8.99 18.29
C GLY A 190 16.59 -9.18 19.24
N ARG A 191 15.33 -9.08 18.77
CA ARG A 191 14.14 -9.23 19.62
C ARG A 191 13.89 -10.70 20.01
N PRO A 192 13.10 -10.94 21.09
CA PRO A 192 12.73 -12.28 21.52
C PRO A 192 12.05 -13.10 20.40
N ASN A 193 12.23 -14.42 20.47
CA ASN A 193 11.49 -15.43 19.71
C ASN A 193 10.79 -16.33 20.74
N LEU A 194 9.56 -15.97 21.08
CA LEU A 194 8.71 -16.55 22.11
C LEU A 194 7.23 -16.64 21.69
N GLN A 195 6.76 -15.78 20.79
CA GLN A 195 5.33 -15.62 20.46
C GLN A 195 4.96 -16.17 19.09
N ALA A 196 5.28 -17.45 18.86
CA ALA A 196 4.94 -18.18 17.65
C ALA A 196 3.46 -18.06 17.25
N ALA A 197 3.17 -17.70 16.00
CA ALA A 197 1.83 -17.65 15.41
C ALA A 197 1.32 -19.06 15.01
N SER A 198 0.01 -19.34 15.06
CA SER A 198 -0.49 -20.72 14.81
C SER A 198 -0.54 -21.14 13.33
N CYS A 199 -0.55 -20.18 12.41
CA CYS A 199 -0.54 -20.41 10.97
C CYS A 199 0.86 -20.70 10.41
N SER A 200 1.93 -20.28 11.10
CA SER A 200 3.30 -20.56 10.67
C SER A 200 3.85 -21.86 11.24
N THR A 201 4.73 -22.51 10.48
CA THR A 201 5.41 -23.75 10.92
C THR A 201 6.75 -23.50 11.61
N ALA A 202 7.25 -22.26 11.60
CA ALA A 202 8.49 -21.86 12.26
C ALA A 202 8.46 -20.37 12.62
N SER A 203 8.80 -20.05 13.86
CA SER A 203 8.76 -18.69 14.44
C SER A 203 10.16 -18.09 14.62
N GLY A 204 10.23 -16.77 14.80
CA GLY A 204 11.41 -15.92 14.69
C GLY A 204 11.32 -14.75 15.65
N PRO A 205 12.20 -13.75 15.50
CA PRO A 205 12.16 -12.55 16.33
C PRO A 205 10.85 -11.78 16.11
N GLU A 206 10.12 -11.48 17.19
CA GLU A 206 8.79 -10.88 17.13
C GLU A 206 8.74 -9.39 17.54
N VAL A 207 7.75 -8.67 17.00
CA VAL A 207 7.31 -7.36 17.49
C VAL A 207 5.82 -7.43 17.80
N ILE A 208 5.41 -6.86 18.94
CA ILE A 208 4.02 -6.91 19.39
C ILE A 208 3.48 -5.51 19.65
N PHE A 209 2.30 -5.24 19.11
CA PHE A 209 1.58 -3.98 19.26
C PHE A 209 0.35 -4.19 20.12
N GLU A 210 0.10 -3.29 21.07
CA GLU A 210 -1.17 -3.20 21.79
C GLU A 210 -2.06 -2.15 21.12
N VAL A 211 -3.24 -2.57 20.67
CA VAL A 211 -4.20 -1.74 19.94
C VAL A 211 -5.50 -1.63 20.74
N LEU A 212 -6.01 -0.41 20.90
CA LEU A 212 -7.33 -0.13 21.47
C LEU A 212 -8.27 0.29 20.35
N ILE A 213 -9.28 -0.54 20.10
CA ILE A 213 -10.22 -0.39 18.98
C ILE A 213 -11.13 0.84 19.20
N PRO A 214 -11.08 1.87 18.32
CA PRO A 214 -11.80 3.13 18.54
C PRO A 214 -13.28 3.08 18.16
N GLN A 215 -13.66 2.17 17.26
CA GLN A 215 -15.01 1.95 16.75
C GLN A 215 -15.21 0.47 16.40
N SER A 216 -16.45 -0.01 16.34
CA SER A 216 -16.71 -1.36 15.80
C SER A 216 -16.58 -1.36 14.28
N GLY A 217 -16.20 -2.49 13.69
CA GLY A 217 -16.03 -2.68 12.24
C GLY A 217 -15.06 -3.81 11.94
N MET A 218 -14.64 -3.93 10.68
CA MET A 218 -13.59 -4.86 10.29
C MET A 218 -12.21 -4.24 10.52
N PHE A 219 -11.41 -4.86 11.40
CA PHE A 219 -10.05 -4.46 11.66
C PHE A 219 -9.10 -5.22 10.75
N VAL A 220 -8.21 -4.50 10.10
CA VAL A 220 -7.19 -5.03 9.20
C VAL A 220 -5.81 -4.76 9.78
N ALA A 221 -4.95 -5.77 9.80
CA ALA A 221 -3.52 -5.60 10.02
C ALA A 221 -2.75 -6.18 8.82
N THR A 222 -1.96 -5.33 8.16
CA THR A 222 -1.16 -5.69 6.99
C THR A 222 0.32 -5.45 7.29
N VAL A 223 1.12 -6.52 7.27
CA VAL A 223 2.59 -6.46 7.37
C VAL A 223 3.16 -6.54 5.96
N ASN A 224 4.12 -5.69 5.62
CA ASN A 224 4.86 -5.76 4.36
C ASN A 224 6.36 -5.85 4.63
N SER A 225 7.06 -6.77 3.96
CA SER A 225 8.53 -6.89 4.02
C SER A 225 9.14 -7.17 2.64
N TRP A 226 10.44 -6.87 2.54
CA TRP A 226 11.26 -7.02 1.33
C TRP A 226 12.47 -7.94 1.54
N ASP A 227 12.85 -8.21 2.80
CA ASP A 227 14.07 -8.92 3.17
C ASP A 227 13.86 -10.07 4.17
N ALA A 228 12.82 -10.01 5.00
CA ALA A 228 12.39 -11.08 5.90
C ALA A 228 11.01 -11.61 5.54
N ASP A 229 10.62 -12.71 6.17
CA ASP A 229 9.34 -13.37 6.04
C ASP A 229 8.63 -13.24 7.38
N PHE A 230 7.34 -12.95 7.39
CA PHE A 230 6.59 -12.74 8.63
C PHE A 230 5.30 -13.55 8.61
N SER A 231 4.75 -13.73 9.80
CA SER A 231 3.37 -14.12 10.01
C SER A 231 2.74 -13.08 10.94
N VAL A 232 1.48 -12.78 10.72
CA VAL A 232 0.72 -11.81 11.51
C VAL A 232 -0.43 -12.51 12.22
N SER A 233 -0.55 -12.31 13.53
CA SER A 233 -1.66 -12.87 14.31
C SER A 233 -2.29 -11.86 15.25
N LEU A 234 -3.59 -12.02 15.50
CA LEU A 234 -4.40 -11.16 16.35
C LEU A 234 -4.80 -11.91 17.61
N ARG A 235 -4.48 -11.37 18.79
CA ARG A 235 -4.73 -12.02 20.08
C ARG A 235 -5.50 -11.14 21.05
N THR A 236 -6.33 -11.75 21.89
CA THR A 236 -7.01 -11.04 23.00
C THR A 236 -6.11 -10.85 24.22
N THR A 237 -5.05 -11.66 24.36
CA THR A 237 -3.99 -11.46 25.36
C THR A 237 -2.62 -11.70 24.71
N CYS A 238 -1.61 -10.96 25.15
CA CYS A 238 -0.33 -10.94 24.45
C CYS A 238 0.39 -12.31 24.44
N SER A 239 0.53 -12.94 25.61
CA SER A 239 1.40 -14.09 25.83
C SER A 239 0.69 -15.44 25.97
N ASP A 240 -0.64 -15.51 25.74
CA ASP A 240 -1.36 -16.78 25.64
C ASP A 240 -1.66 -17.10 24.16
N PRO A 241 -0.98 -18.08 23.54
CA PRO A 241 -1.26 -18.47 22.15
C PRO A 241 -2.66 -19.10 21.99
N ALA A 242 -3.30 -19.58 23.06
CA ALA A 242 -4.69 -20.04 23.00
C ALA A 242 -5.71 -18.87 22.93
N SER A 243 -5.24 -17.62 22.99
CA SER A 243 -6.06 -16.41 22.90
C SER A 243 -6.03 -15.74 21.52
N GLU A 244 -5.39 -16.40 20.55
CA GLU A 244 -5.35 -16.04 19.13
C GLU A 244 -6.72 -16.20 18.46
N LEU A 245 -7.11 -15.21 17.67
CA LEU A 245 -8.40 -15.09 17.00
C LEU A 245 -8.29 -15.33 15.50
N ALA A 246 -7.25 -14.81 14.88
CA ALA A 246 -6.95 -14.89 13.46
C ALA A 246 -5.43 -14.85 13.24
N CYS A 247 -4.97 -15.46 12.15
CA CYS A 247 -3.56 -15.59 11.81
C CYS A 247 -3.43 -15.70 10.29
N ASN A 248 -2.48 -14.99 9.69
CA ASN A 248 -2.08 -15.18 8.29
C ASN A 248 -0.56 -15.25 8.15
N ASP A 249 -0.11 -16.10 7.24
CA ASP A 249 1.26 -16.33 6.78
C ASP A 249 1.09 -16.65 5.29
N ASP A 250 1.36 -15.68 4.40
CA ASP A 250 1.33 -15.90 2.94
C ASP A 250 2.75 -16.20 2.43
N PRO A 251 3.10 -17.47 2.18
CA PRO A 251 4.46 -17.88 1.84
C PRO A 251 4.78 -17.57 0.37
N ASN A 252 4.70 -16.31 -0.02
CA ASN A 252 4.77 -15.87 -1.42
C ASN A 252 6.23 -15.76 -1.90
N PRO A 253 6.67 -16.60 -2.85
CA PRO A 253 8.09 -16.68 -3.22
C PRO A 253 8.57 -15.59 -4.18
N ASP A 254 7.66 -14.82 -4.80
CA ASP A 254 7.95 -14.07 -6.04
C ASP A 254 8.07 -12.54 -5.90
N GLY A 255 8.31 -12.03 -4.69
CA GLY A 255 9.05 -10.76 -4.51
C GLY A 255 8.37 -9.61 -3.75
N GLY A 256 7.15 -9.81 -3.25
CA GLY A 256 6.54 -8.97 -2.22
C GLY A 256 5.96 -9.88 -1.14
N LYS A 257 6.32 -9.65 0.13
CA LYS A 257 5.82 -10.45 1.24
C LYS A 257 4.86 -9.61 2.04
N THR A 258 3.58 -9.92 1.91
CA THR A 258 2.49 -9.12 2.45
C THR A 258 1.52 -10.03 3.19
N ASP A 259 1.53 -9.93 4.52
CA ASP A 259 0.64 -10.70 5.38
C ASP A 259 -0.51 -9.81 5.84
N LYS A 260 -1.71 -10.06 5.31
CA LYS A 260 -2.96 -9.39 5.70
C LYS A 260 -3.78 -10.32 6.61
N VAL A 261 -4.20 -9.84 7.78
CA VAL A 261 -5.17 -10.51 8.64
C VAL A 261 -6.32 -9.57 8.98
N THR A 262 -7.54 -10.09 8.91
CA THR A 262 -8.78 -9.35 9.12
C THR A 262 -9.55 -9.94 10.30
N LEU A 263 -10.34 -9.11 11.00
CA LEU A 263 -11.13 -9.54 12.16
C LEU A 263 -12.27 -8.55 12.46
N GLU A 264 -13.48 -9.06 12.69
CA GLU A 264 -14.58 -8.25 13.22
C GLU A 264 -14.29 -7.83 14.67
N VAL A 265 -14.30 -6.52 14.93
CA VAL A 265 -13.99 -5.95 16.25
C VAL A 265 -15.09 -5.04 16.78
N VAL A 266 -15.14 -4.89 18.11
CA VAL A 266 -16.07 -3.98 18.79
C VAL A 266 -15.37 -2.80 19.46
N GLN A 267 -16.03 -1.65 19.48
CA GLN A 267 -15.52 -0.43 20.13
C GLN A 267 -15.06 -0.70 21.57
N GLY A 268 -13.83 -0.28 21.90
CA GLY A 268 -13.21 -0.46 23.21
C GLY A 268 -12.62 -1.85 23.46
N GLN A 269 -12.69 -2.77 22.49
CA GLN A 269 -11.92 -4.00 22.50
C GLN A 269 -10.42 -3.68 22.50
N LYS A 270 -9.65 -4.49 23.21
CA LYS A 270 -8.19 -4.42 23.20
C LYS A 270 -7.64 -5.66 22.51
N LEU A 271 -6.74 -5.46 21.57
CA LEU A 271 -6.09 -6.51 20.79
C LEU A 271 -4.58 -6.38 20.87
N TYR A 272 -3.92 -7.50 20.62
CA TYR A 272 -2.49 -7.57 20.38
C TYR A 272 -2.26 -8.03 18.95
N VAL A 273 -1.53 -7.22 18.17
CA VAL A 273 -1.03 -7.61 16.84
C VAL A 273 0.38 -8.14 17.05
N VAL A 274 0.59 -9.42 16.77
CA VAL A 274 1.88 -10.09 16.86
C VAL A 274 2.42 -10.23 15.44
N VAL A 275 3.57 -9.62 15.18
CA VAL A 275 4.36 -9.76 13.94
C VAL A 275 5.53 -10.69 14.28
N ASP A 276 5.45 -11.93 13.83
CA ASP A 276 6.38 -13.04 14.16
C ASP A 276 7.15 -13.44 12.89
N GLY A 277 8.48 -13.25 12.88
CA GLY A 277 9.30 -13.58 11.71
C GLY A 277 9.30 -15.09 11.43
N THR A 278 9.19 -15.54 10.18
CA THR A 278 9.19 -16.99 9.92
C THR A 278 10.63 -17.56 9.86
N ALA A 279 10.74 -18.88 10.07
CA ALA A 279 11.99 -19.64 9.93
C ALA A 279 13.19 -19.12 10.77
N GLY A 280 12.95 -18.33 11.83
CA GLY A 280 13.99 -17.76 12.69
C GLY A 280 14.70 -16.54 12.11
N SER A 281 14.19 -15.93 11.03
CA SER A 281 14.84 -14.81 10.35
C SER A 281 14.29 -13.46 10.84
N PRO A 282 15.11 -12.55 11.39
CA PRO A 282 14.71 -11.16 11.58
C PRO A 282 14.76 -10.39 10.26
N GLY A 283 14.11 -9.23 10.23
CA GLY A 283 14.32 -8.21 9.21
C GLY A 283 13.35 -7.04 9.36
N SER A 284 13.27 -6.23 8.30
CA SER A 284 12.54 -4.96 8.31
C SER A 284 11.10 -5.14 7.80
N PHE A 285 10.16 -4.40 8.39
CA PHE A 285 8.75 -4.45 8.01
C PHE A 285 8.02 -3.12 8.17
N ASP A 286 6.97 -2.95 7.38
CA ASP A 286 5.94 -1.94 7.54
C ASP A 286 4.64 -2.60 8.00
N LEU A 287 4.18 -2.27 9.21
CA LEU A 287 2.84 -2.63 9.71
C LEU A 287 1.89 -1.46 9.47
N ASN A 288 0.80 -1.72 8.74
CA ASN A 288 -0.37 -0.85 8.68
C ASN A 288 -1.53 -1.52 9.45
N VAL A 289 -2.21 -0.77 10.30
CA VAL A 289 -3.46 -1.19 10.95
C VAL A 289 -4.55 -0.16 10.68
N ASP A 290 -5.75 -0.63 10.32
CA ASP A 290 -6.89 0.24 10.10
C ASP A 290 -8.21 -0.45 10.47
N ILE A 291 -9.26 0.36 10.58
CA ILE A 291 -10.64 -0.08 10.37
C ILE A 291 -11.11 0.74 9.17
N PRO A 292 -11.01 0.18 7.95
CA PRO A 292 -11.45 0.85 6.75
C PRO A 292 -12.90 1.37 6.86
N PRO A 293 -13.26 2.38 6.06
CA PRO A 293 -14.66 2.79 6.00
C PRO A 293 -15.53 1.62 5.53
N PRO A 294 -16.80 1.55 5.95
CA PRO A 294 -17.79 0.67 5.34
C PRO A 294 -17.83 0.89 3.80
N GLU A 295 -18.08 -0.16 3.00
CA GLU A 295 -18.17 -0.13 1.54
C GLU A 295 -18.96 1.09 1.06
N PHE A 296 -18.34 1.87 0.16
CA PHE A 296 -18.89 3.12 -0.31
C PHE A 296 -19.37 3.05 -1.78
N PHE A 297 -18.79 2.17 -2.58
CA PHE A 297 -19.08 2.01 -4.01
C PHE A 297 -19.42 0.55 -4.36
N CYS A 298 -20.67 0.13 -4.13
CA CYS A 298 -21.18 -1.22 -4.43
C CYS A 298 -21.26 -1.60 -5.94
N SER A 299 -20.27 -1.24 -6.75
CA SER A 299 -20.20 -1.52 -8.20
C SER A 299 -18.84 -1.23 -8.85
N ASP A 300 -17.78 -0.97 -8.07
CA ASP A 300 -16.44 -0.64 -8.61
C ASP A 300 -15.44 -1.80 -8.58
N PHE A 301 -15.86 -2.96 -8.07
CA PHE A 301 -15.13 -4.22 -7.94
C PHE A 301 -13.96 -4.17 -6.94
N TRP A 302 -14.04 -3.33 -5.91
CA TRP A 302 -13.02 -3.20 -4.87
C TRP A 302 -13.57 -3.54 -3.47
N ASP A 303 -12.84 -4.38 -2.74
CA ASP A 303 -13.02 -4.69 -1.30
C ASP A 303 -12.67 -3.44 -0.46
N ASP A 304 -13.58 -2.47 -0.46
CA ASP A 304 -13.41 -1.12 0.09
C ASP A 304 -13.19 -1.14 1.62
N ASP A 305 -13.92 -2.03 2.32
CA ASP A 305 -13.85 -2.20 3.78
C ASP A 305 -12.88 -3.30 4.25
N GLN A 306 -12.34 -4.06 3.29
CA GLN A 306 -11.33 -5.09 3.46
C GLN A 306 -11.76 -6.33 4.26
N ASP A 307 -13.05 -6.65 4.28
CA ASP A 307 -13.59 -7.85 4.91
C ASP A 307 -13.43 -9.14 4.08
N GLY A 308 -13.20 -9.00 2.77
CA GLY A 308 -13.00 -10.08 1.81
C GLY A 308 -14.21 -10.39 0.91
N TYR A 309 -15.31 -9.64 1.02
CA TYR A 309 -16.37 -9.58 0.02
C TYR A 309 -16.20 -8.31 -0.82
N VAL A 310 -16.85 -8.25 -1.99
CA VAL A 310 -16.72 -7.12 -2.95
C VAL A 310 -18.08 -6.72 -3.49
N ASP A 311 -18.39 -5.42 -3.46
CA ASP A 311 -19.63 -4.85 -3.99
C ASP A 311 -20.87 -5.61 -3.44
N CYS A 312 -21.75 -6.09 -4.34
CA CYS A 312 -22.97 -6.80 -4.02
C CYS A 312 -22.78 -8.19 -3.39
N ASP A 313 -21.54 -8.69 -3.33
CA ASP A 313 -21.20 -9.87 -2.55
C ASP A 313 -21.24 -9.57 -1.04
N ASP A 314 -20.98 -8.32 -0.63
CA ASP A 314 -21.11 -7.90 0.77
C ASP A 314 -22.57 -7.86 1.23
N THR A 315 -22.95 -8.90 1.97
CA THR A 315 -24.24 -9.04 2.64
C THR A 315 -24.50 -8.01 3.74
N THR A 316 -23.47 -7.35 4.26
CA THR A 316 -23.58 -6.50 5.46
C THR A 316 -24.01 -5.07 5.15
N GLN A 317 -23.68 -4.54 3.97
CA GLN A 317 -23.91 -3.14 3.61
C GLN A 317 -24.48 -2.99 2.20
N CYS A 318 -23.87 -3.63 1.19
CA CYS A 318 -24.21 -3.37 -0.19
C CYS A 318 -25.50 -4.04 -0.68
N GLN A 319 -25.89 -5.20 -0.13
CA GLN A 319 -27.13 -5.89 -0.50
C GLN A 319 -28.46 -5.15 -0.21
N GLU A 320 -28.45 -4.04 0.54
CA GLU A 320 -29.62 -3.14 0.72
C GLU A 320 -29.63 -1.94 -0.26
N THR A 321 -28.61 -1.77 -1.10
CA THR A 321 -28.51 -0.68 -2.08
C THR A 321 -29.34 -0.94 -3.34
N PHE A 322 -29.50 0.08 -4.19
CA PHE A 322 -30.25 -0.06 -5.44
C PHE A 322 -29.43 -0.80 -6.51
N GLU A 323 -28.11 -0.69 -6.41
CA GLU A 323 -27.10 -1.29 -7.26
C GLU A 323 -27.17 -2.82 -7.18
N CYS A 324 -27.43 -3.37 -5.99
CA CYS A 324 -27.47 -4.81 -5.72
C CYS A 324 -28.87 -5.44 -5.72
N GLU A 325 -29.93 -4.70 -6.07
CA GLU A 325 -31.25 -5.28 -6.30
C GLU A 325 -31.29 -6.01 -7.66
N PRO A 326 -31.53 -7.33 -7.72
CA PRO A 326 -31.44 -8.08 -8.96
C PRO A 326 -32.41 -7.61 -10.06
N GLY A 327 -31.86 -7.43 -11.25
CA GLY A 327 -32.57 -7.09 -12.48
C GLY A 327 -33.15 -8.30 -13.22
N ALA A 328 -33.11 -8.22 -14.55
CA ALA A 328 -33.76 -9.19 -15.44
C ALA A 328 -32.87 -9.68 -16.59
N GLY A 329 -31.68 -9.11 -16.76
CA GLY A 329 -30.65 -9.60 -17.68
C GLY A 329 -30.17 -10.98 -17.22
N LEU A 330 -30.12 -11.94 -18.13
CA LEU A 330 -29.60 -13.27 -17.83
C LEU A 330 -28.07 -13.24 -17.87
N LEU A 331 -27.44 -14.26 -17.30
CA LEU A 331 -26.00 -14.51 -17.41
C LEU A 331 -25.52 -14.31 -18.87
N GLY A 332 -24.40 -13.60 -19.05
CA GLY A 332 -23.80 -13.29 -20.35
C GLY A 332 -24.50 -12.21 -21.19
N THR A 333 -25.66 -11.69 -20.78
CA THR A 333 -26.36 -10.63 -21.53
C THR A 333 -25.78 -9.22 -21.29
N PRO A 334 -25.95 -8.26 -22.23
CA PRO A 334 -25.49 -6.88 -22.06
C PRO A 334 -26.09 -6.16 -20.85
N CYS A 335 -25.29 -5.31 -20.20
CA CYS A 335 -25.68 -4.52 -19.02
C CYS A 335 -24.94 -3.19 -18.95
N ILE A 336 -25.40 -2.28 -18.08
CA ILE A 336 -24.74 -1.00 -17.80
C ILE A 336 -24.40 -0.91 -16.31
N VAL A 337 -25.26 -1.42 -15.43
CA VAL A 337 -25.07 -1.47 -13.97
C VAL A 337 -25.40 -2.86 -13.41
N PRO A 338 -24.90 -3.23 -12.21
CA PRO A 338 -25.20 -4.53 -11.62
C PRO A 338 -26.71 -4.84 -11.54
N SER A 339 -27.55 -3.88 -11.14
CA SER A 339 -29.01 -4.05 -11.06
C SER A 339 -29.76 -4.19 -12.41
N ASP A 340 -29.07 -4.22 -13.55
CA ASP A 340 -29.65 -4.75 -14.79
C ASP A 340 -29.77 -6.29 -14.75
N CYS A 341 -28.95 -6.97 -13.93
CA CYS A 341 -28.66 -8.40 -14.00
C CYS A 341 -29.41 -9.23 -12.96
N ALA A 342 -29.93 -10.37 -13.37
CA ALA A 342 -30.58 -11.33 -12.49
C ALA A 342 -29.53 -12.12 -11.69
N ALA A 343 -29.77 -12.23 -10.39
CA ALA A 343 -28.93 -12.92 -9.42
C ALA A 343 -29.82 -13.56 -8.34
N ASN A 344 -29.35 -14.63 -7.72
CA ASN A 344 -30.14 -15.49 -6.84
C ASN A 344 -29.97 -15.14 -5.35
N ALA A 345 -28.85 -14.55 -4.94
CA ALA A 345 -28.57 -14.19 -3.54
C ALA A 345 -28.50 -12.67 -3.27
N LYS A 346 -28.94 -11.83 -4.23
CA LYS A 346 -28.89 -10.33 -4.22
C LYS A 346 -27.47 -9.77 -4.43
N ASP A 347 -26.74 -10.52 -5.23
CA ASP A 347 -25.33 -10.43 -5.55
C ASP A 347 -25.07 -10.26 -7.06
N PRO A 348 -25.84 -9.41 -7.79
CA PRO A 348 -25.60 -9.21 -9.21
C PRO A 348 -24.29 -8.44 -9.44
N ALA A 349 -23.64 -8.70 -10.57
CA ALA A 349 -22.53 -7.88 -11.06
C ALA A 349 -22.65 -7.64 -12.57
N CYS A 350 -22.03 -6.57 -13.04
CA CYS A 350 -22.00 -6.20 -14.46
C CYS A 350 -20.55 -5.91 -14.87
N LEU A 351 -19.88 -6.90 -15.47
CA LEU A 351 -18.50 -6.76 -15.93
C LEU A 351 -18.49 -5.82 -17.14
N GLN A 352 -17.60 -4.84 -17.14
CA GLN A 352 -17.62 -3.72 -18.10
C GLN A 352 -16.59 -3.89 -19.23
N ASP A 353 -16.67 -3.05 -20.26
CA ASP A 353 -15.73 -3.01 -21.39
C ASP A 353 -14.25 -3.03 -20.96
N TRP A 354 -13.89 -2.30 -19.89
CA TRP A 354 -12.52 -2.19 -19.38
C TRP A 354 -12.00 -3.45 -18.66
N LEU A 355 -12.88 -4.42 -18.40
CA LEU A 355 -12.55 -5.76 -17.88
C LEU A 355 -12.46 -6.81 -19.01
N GLY A 356 -12.49 -6.40 -20.28
CA GLY A 356 -12.58 -7.32 -21.43
C GLY A 356 -14.00 -7.84 -21.70
N PHE A 357 -15.03 -7.06 -21.34
CA PHE A 357 -16.44 -7.41 -21.53
C PHE A 357 -17.26 -6.33 -22.28
N PRO A 358 -17.11 -6.20 -23.62
CA PRO A 358 -17.74 -5.14 -24.41
C PRO A 358 -19.26 -5.18 -24.41
N ASP A 359 -19.91 -4.02 -24.33
CA ASP A 359 -21.36 -3.84 -24.11
C ASP A 359 -21.86 -4.35 -22.73
N GLY A 360 -20.94 -4.59 -21.79
CA GLY A 360 -21.23 -5.12 -20.46
C GLY A 360 -21.62 -6.61 -20.44
N TYR A 361 -21.39 -7.30 -19.33
CA TYR A 361 -21.72 -8.72 -19.17
C TYR A 361 -22.39 -8.99 -17.83
N CYS A 362 -23.67 -9.34 -17.88
CA CYS A 362 -24.44 -9.71 -16.70
C CYS A 362 -23.93 -10.99 -16.07
N THR A 363 -23.79 -10.95 -14.76
CA THR A 363 -23.36 -12.07 -13.94
C THR A 363 -23.85 -11.93 -12.50
N GLU A 364 -23.55 -12.91 -11.66
CA GLU A 364 -23.71 -12.91 -10.20
C GLU A 364 -22.42 -13.44 -9.56
N TRP A 365 -22.17 -13.07 -8.30
CA TRP A 365 -21.13 -13.69 -7.49
C TRP A 365 -21.49 -15.15 -7.18
N CYS A 366 -20.50 -15.98 -6.86
CA CYS A 366 -20.72 -17.43 -6.72
C CYS A 366 -19.70 -18.16 -5.84
N ASP A 367 -20.13 -19.23 -5.18
CA ASP A 367 -19.24 -20.08 -4.39
C ASP A 367 -18.42 -20.99 -5.33
N LEU A 368 -17.11 -20.73 -5.39
CA LEU A 368 -16.13 -21.45 -6.21
C LEU A 368 -16.12 -22.97 -5.95
N ALA A 369 -16.43 -23.40 -4.72
CA ALA A 369 -16.48 -24.80 -4.32
C ALA A 369 -17.86 -25.44 -4.55
N ALA A 370 -18.95 -24.65 -4.48
CA ALA A 370 -20.31 -25.13 -4.76
C ALA A 370 -20.63 -25.18 -6.26
N GLN A 371 -20.05 -24.26 -7.05
CA GLN A 371 -20.34 -24.06 -8.48
C GLN A 371 -21.85 -23.84 -8.72
N ASP A 372 -22.40 -22.81 -8.08
CA ASP A 372 -23.84 -22.53 -7.97
C ASP A 372 -24.39 -21.55 -9.02
N CYS A 373 -23.60 -21.24 -10.05
CA CYS A 373 -24.00 -20.42 -11.19
C CYS A 373 -25.27 -20.92 -11.91
N PRO A 374 -26.05 -20.00 -12.52
CA PRO A 374 -27.31 -20.33 -13.14
C PRO A 374 -27.11 -21.06 -14.48
N GLY A 375 -27.99 -22.04 -14.76
CA GLY A 375 -28.02 -22.72 -16.05
C GLY A 375 -26.85 -23.66 -16.26
N ASP A 376 -26.04 -23.37 -17.28
CA ASP A 376 -24.77 -24.03 -17.62
C ASP A 376 -23.55 -23.15 -17.31
N GLY A 377 -23.74 -22.04 -16.59
CA GLY A 377 -22.67 -21.15 -16.15
C GLY A 377 -21.62 -21.83 -15.27
N HIS A 378 -20.40 -21.30 -15.31
CA HIS A 378 -19.26 -21.75 -14.52
C HIS A 378 -18.83 -20.66 -13.54
N CYS A 379 -18.58 -21.03 -12.28
CA CYS A 379 -18.05 -20.11 -11.28
C CYS A 379 -16.53 -20.05 -11.38
N ALA A 380 -15.99 -18.87 -11.72
CA ALA A 380 -14.58 -18.66 -11.96
C ALA A 380 -14.03 -17.51 -11.11
N ASP A 381 -12.83 -17.70 -10.55
CA ASP A 381 -12.07 -16.59 -9.97
C ASP A 381 -11.43 -15.79 -11.11
N LEU A 382 -11.71 -14.49 -11.12
CA LEU A 382 -11.19 -13.52 -12.09
C LEU A 382 -10.20 -12.52 -11.45
N GLY A 383 -9.80 -12.73 -10.19
CA GLY A 383 -8.81 -11.92 -9.50
C GLY A 383 -9.33 -10.63 -8.87
N PHE A 384 -10.65 -10.52 -8.63
CA PHE A 384 -11.25 -9.35 -7.97
C PHE A 384 -10.97 -9.27 -6.45
N GLY A 385 -10.41 -10.31 -5.85
CA GLY A 385 -10.03 -10.33 -4.43
C GLY A 385 -11.15 -10.73 -3.46
N SER A 386 -12.39 -10.90 -3.93
CA SER A 386 -13.44 -11.53 -3.12
C SER A 386 -13.12 -13.01 -2.82
N VAL A 387 -13.65 -13.51 -1.70
CA VAL A 387 -13.74 -14.94 -1.39
C VAL A 387 -14.61 -15.74 -2.37
N HIS A 388 -15.50 -15.07 -3.10
CA HIS A 388 -16.35 -15.67 -4.14
C HIS A 388 -15.83 -15.38 -5.56
N GLY A 389 -16.20 -16.27 -6.48
CA GLY A 389 -15.96 -16.10 -7.90
C GLY A 389 -17.08 -15.32 -8.58
N ILE A 390 -16.96 -15.20 -9.90
CA ILE A 390 -17.96 -14.62 -10.78
C ILE A 390 -18.46 -15.68 -11.76
N CYS A 391 -19.76 -15.67 -12.05
CA CYS A 391 -20.32 -16.56 -13.05
C CYS A 391 -19.94 -16.17 -14.48
N LEU A 392 -19.56 -17.15 -15.29
CA LEU A 392 -19.38 -17.02 -16.73
C LEU A 392 -20.36 -17.94 -17.45
N ASP A 393 -21.08 -17.41 -18.43
CA ASP A 393 -22.04 -18.13 -19.27
C ASP A 393 -21.38 -19.33 -19.94
N GLY A 394 -22.00 -20.50 -19.82
CA GLY A 394 -21.47 -21.76 -20.33
C GLY A 394 -21.68 -21.89 -21.83
N CYS A 395 -20.89 -22.73 -22.49
CA CYS A 395 -21.08 -22.97 -23.92
C CYS A 395 -20.60 -24.33 -24.40
N THR A 396 -21.10 -24.72 -25.58
CA THR A 396 -20.60 -25.87 -26.35
C THR A 396 -20.13 -25.47 -27.75
N THR A 397 -20.66 -24.37 -28.29
CA THR A 397 -20.35 -23.80 -29.60
C THR A 397 -20.52 -22.27 -29.57
N ASP A 398 -19.91 -21.56 -30.52
CA ASP A 398 -20.04 -20.09 -30.63
C ASP A 398 -21.49 -19.61 -30.88
N ALA A 399 -22.41 -20.52 -31.21
CA ALA A 399 -23.83 -20.20 -31.39
C ALA A 399 -24.61 -20.15 -30.06
N ASP A 400 -24.01 -20.62 -28.97
CA ASP A 400 -24.55 -20.50 -27.62
C ASP A 400 -24.27 -19.08 -27.07
N CYS A 401 -23.13 -18.48 -27.47
CA CYS A 401 -22.70 -17.14 -27.06
C CYS A 401 -23.39 -16.00 -27.80
N ARG A 402 -23.43 -14.81 -27.18
CA ARG A 402 -23.93 -13.59 -27.81
C ARG A 402 -22.99 -13.07 -28.91
N SER A 403 -23.52 -12.21 -29.79
CA SER A 403 -22.71 -11.55 -30.83
C SER A 403 -21.54 -10.78 -30.21
N GLY A 404 -20.34 -10.97 -30.77
CA GLY A 404 -19.07 -10.45 -30.24
C GLY A 404 -18.32 -11.41 -29.31
N TYR A 405 -18.97 -12.49 -28.88
CA TYR A 405 -18.42 -13.50 -27.97
C TYR A 405 -18.32 -14.85 -28.70
N ALA A 406 -17.40 -15.71 -28.27
CA ALA A 406 -17.23 -17.07 -28.79
C ALA A 406 -17.01 -18.08 -27.66
N CYS A 407 -17.06 -19.36 -28.00
CA CYS A 407 -17.00 -20.44 -27.02
C CYS A 407 -15.56 -20.88 -26.74
N VAL A 408 -14.93 -20.23 -25.77
CA VAL A 408 -13.49 -20.35 -25.46
C VAL A 408 -13.18 -21.43 -24.42
N ASP A 409 -11.91 -21.84 -24.39
CA ASP A 409 -11.41 -22.93 -23.54
C ASP A 409 -10.32 -22.38 -22.61
N GLU A 410 -10.76 -21.74 -21.53
CA GLU A 410 -9.91 -21.09 -20.52
C GLU A 410 -9.24 -22.09 -19.55
N GLY A 411 -9.24 -23.39 -19.88
CA GLY A 411 -8.71 -24.44 -19.01
C GLY A 411 -9.65 -24.88 -17.87
N TYR A 412 -10.83 -24.27 -17.77
CA TYR A 412 -11.92 -24.67 -16.89
C TYR A 412 -12.51 -26.06 -17.28
N PRO A 413 -13.26 -26.75 -16.37
CA PRO A 413 -13.94 -28.01 -16.70
C PRO A 413 -15.01 -27.89 -17.80
N THR A 414 -15.51 -26.67 -18.02
CA THR A 414 -16.53 -26.29 -19.01
C THR A 414 -16.05 -25.08 -19.80
N LYS A 415 -16.38 -25.02 -21.08
CA LYS A 415 -16.12 -23.85 -21.90
C LYS A 415 -17.08 -22.71 -21.53
N VAL A 416 -16.64 -21.48 -21.75
CA VAL A 416 -17.36 -20.26 -21.37
C VAL A 416 -17.45 -19.28 -22.54
N CYS A 417 -18.46 -18.42 -22.52
CA CYS A 417 -18.60 -17.31 -23.45
C CYS A 417 -17.80 -16.09 -22.96
N ARG A 418 -16.67 -15.83 -23.61
CA ARG A 418 -15.86 -14.59 -23.50
C ARG A 418 -15.76 -13.93 -24.88
N GLN A 419 -15.05 -12.80 -24.99
CA GLN A 419 -14.60 -12.35 -26.31
C GLN A 419 -13.90 -13.51 -27.02
N GLY A 420 -14.28 -13.74 -28.27
CA GLY A 420 -13.65 -14.77 -29.07
C GLY A 420 -12.27 -14.33 -29.54
N PRO A 421 -11.41 -15.27 -29.95
CA PRO A 421 -10.09 -14.97 -30.49
C PRO A 421 -10.16 -13.90 -31.59
N GLU A 422 -9.24 -12.94 -31.53
CA GLU A 422 -9.12 -11.76 -32.39
C GLU A 422 -9.58 -12.02 -33.84
N LEU A 423 -10.67 -11.36 -34.24
CA LEU A 423 -11.39 -11.71 -35.47
C LEU A 423 -10.85 -11.02 -36.74
N ALA A 424 -10.11 -9.92 -36.62
CA ALA A 424 -9.64 -9.17 -37.78
C ALA A 424 -8.16 -8.75 -37.72
N CYS A 425 -7.28 -9.75 -37.55
CA CYS A 425 -5.80 -9.83 -37.58
C CYS A 425 -4.96 -8.97 -38.59
N THR A 426 -5.48 -7.85 -39.11
CA THR A 426 -4.78 -6.90 -39.99
C THR A 426 -5.31 -5.46 -39.86
N ASN A 427 -6.02 -5.14 -38.78
CA ASN A 427 -6.76 -3.87 -38.60
C ASN A 427 -6.06 -2.87 -37.64
N PHE A 428 -4.94 -3.28 -37.01
CA PHE A 428 -4.18 -2.55 -35.99
C PHE A 428 -4.98 -2.16 -34.73
N GLN A 429 -5.96 -2.97 -34.35
CA GLN A 429 -6.73 -2.86 -33.12
C GLN A 429 -6.75 -4.22 -32.44
N ASP A 430 -6.59 -4.20 -31.12
CA ASP A 430 -6.90 -5.31 -30.23
C ASP A 430 -8.44 -5.53 -30.25
N ASP A 431 -8.92 -6.49 -31.05
CA ASP A 431 -10.36 -6.75 -31.22
C ASP A 431 -10.95 -7.63 -30.08
N ASP A 432 -10.11 -8.31 -29.28
CA ASP A 432 -10.54 -9.18 -28.17
C ASP A 432 -10.17 -8.67 -26.76
N ASN A 433 -9.56 -7.48 -26.69
CA ASN A 433 -9.14 -6.71 -25.51
C ASN A 433 -8.14 -7.46 -24.60
N ASN A 434 -7.22 -8.24 -25.20
CA ASN A 434 -6.17 -8.97 -24.46
C ASN A 434 -4.81 -8.25 -24.40
N GLU A 435 -4.78 -6.98 -24.83
CA GLU A 435 -3.62 -6.08 -25.01
C GLU A 435 -2.69 -6.41 -26.20
N LEU A 436 -2.85 -7.54 -26.87
CA LEU A 436 -2.11 -7.88 -28.09
C LEU A 436 -2.90 -7.42 -29.33
N SER A 437 -2.21 -7.16 -30.45
CA SER A 437 -2.91 -6.73 -31.68
C SER A 437 -2.38 -7.40 -32.95
N ASP A 438 -3.30 -7.72 -33.85
CA ASP A 438 -3.09 -8.36 -35.14
C ASP A 438 -2.22 -9.63 -35.07
N CYS A 439 -0.95 -9.54 -35.43
CA CYS A 439 -0.08 -10.70 -35.54
C CYS A 439 0.76 -10.95 -34.29
N GLU A 440 0.76 -10.00 -33.36
CA GLU A 440 1.26 -10.19 -32.01
C GLU A 440 0.44 -11.27 -31.28
N ASP A 441 -0.89 -11.24 -31.48
CA ASP A 441 -1.85 -12.13 -30.85
C ASP A 441 -1.70 -13.62 -31.28
N PRO A 442 -1.52 -14.56 -30.33
CA PRO A 442 -1.37 -15.99 -30.60
C PRO A 442 -2.53 -16.65 -31.37
N SER A 443 -3.75 -16.16 -31.22
CA SER A 443 -4.93 -16.65 -31.94
C SER A 443 -4.86 -16.28 -33.41
N CYS A 444 -4.38 -15.07 -33.72
CA CYS A 444 -4.20 -14.57 -35.08
C CYS A 444 -2.93 -15.08 -35.77
N GLN A 445 -1.89 -15.46 -35.02
CA GLN A 445 -0.67 -16.12 -35.57
C GLN A 445 -0.99 -17.37 -36.40
N ALA A 446 -2.11 -18.07 -36.14
CA ALA A 446 -2.56 -19.20 -36.94
C ALA A 446 -3.03 -18.82 -38.35
N THR A 447 -3.47 -17.58 -38.56
CA THR A 447 -4.13 -17.15 -39.80
C THR A 447 -3.16 -16.96 -40.97
N PRO A 448 -3.63 -17.02 -42.24
CA PRO A 448 -2.80 -16.72 -43.40
C PRO A 448 -2.27 -15.29 -43.46
N ALA A 449 -2.81 -14.35 -42.66
CA ALA A 449 -2.39 -12.95 -42.63
C ALA A 449 -1.12 -12.72 -41.79
N CYS A 450 -0.90 -13.57 -40.78
CA CYS A 450 0.22 -13.50 -39.85
C CYS A 450 1.30 -14.56 -40.10
N LYS A 451 1.16 -15.44 -41.10
CA LYS A 451 2.27 -16.33 -41.48
C LYS A 451 3.45 -15.52 -42.04
N PRO A 452 4.67 -15.62 -41.48
CA PRO A 452 5.82 -14.87 -41.95
C PRO A 452 6.14 -15.09 -43.42
N GLY A 453 6.42 -13.98 -44.10
CA GLY A 453 7.00 -13.94 -45.43
C GLY A 453 8.52 -14.00 -45.39
N SER A 454 9.15 -13.44 -46.44
CA SER A 454 10.61 -13.52 -46.65
C SER A 454 11.30 -12.16 -46.73
N LYS A 455 10.55 -11.06 -46.58
CA LYS A 455 11.09 -9.72 -46.68
C LYS A 455 11.61 -9.24 -45.32
N ALA A 456 12.92 -9.09 -45.22
CA ALA A 456 13.58 -8.55 -44.03
C ALA A 456 13.12 -7.12 -43.69
N ALA A 457 13.39 -6.69 -42.45
CA ALA A 457 13.06 -5.36 -41.95
C ALA A 457 13.42 -4.23 -42.93
N GLY A 458 12.51 -3.26 -43.08
CA GLY A 458 12.67 -2.09 -43.96
C GLY A 458 12.51 -2.35 -45.47
N GLN A 459 12.08 -3.55 -45.88
CA GLN A 459 11.64 -3.80 -47.25
C GLN A 459 10.18 -3.33 -47.51
N PRO A 460 9.79 -3.07 -48.77
CA PRO A 460 8.41 -2.71 -49.12
C PRO A 460 7.44 -3.86 -48.89
N CYS A 461 6.29 -3.55 -48.29
CA CYS A 461 5.18 -4.49 -48.09
C CYS A 461 3.83 -3.85 -48.44
N THR A 462 2.85 -4.69 -48.71
CA THR A 462 1.43 -4.29 -48.75
C THR A 462 0.54 -5.10 -47.80
N LYS A 463 1.14 -6.05 -47.07
CA LYS A 463 0.51 -6.94 -46.08
C LYS A 463 1.57 -7.45 -45.10
N SER A 464 1.15 -7.77 -43.88
CA SER A 464 1.99 -8.37 -42.84
C SER A 464 2.68 -9.67 -43.29
N ASN A 465 1.94 -10.65 -43.82
CA ASN A 465 2.51 -11.91 -44.37
C ASN A 465 3.53 -11.80 -45.52
N GLU A 466 3.88 -10.61 -45.98
CA GLU A 466 5.04 -10.43 -46.88
C GLU A 466 6.37 -10.37 -46.10
N CYS A 467 6.30 -10.01 -44.82
CA CYS A 467 7.41 -9.66 -43.95
C CYS A 467 7.93 -10.87 -43.17
N TYR A 468 9.24 -10.97 -43.06
CA TYR A 468 9.90 -11.95 -42.21
C TYR A 468 9.68 -11.56 -40.74
N ALA A 469 9.32 -12.55 -39.92
CA ALA A 469 9.25 -12.44 -38.47
C ALA A 469 9.71 -13.76 -37.83
N GLY A 470 10.40 -13.67 -36.70
CA GLY A 470 10.94 -14.81 -35.95
C GLY A 470 9.88 -15.59 -35.19
N GLN A 471 8.85 -14.91 -34.65
CA GLN A 471 7.89 -15.50 -33.71
C GLN A 471 6.48 -15.72 -34.30
N ASN A 472 6.30 -15.51 -35.61
CA ASN A 472 5.01 -15.53 -36.36
C ASN A 472 4.16 -14.26 -36.21
N ASP A 473 4.82 -13.17 -35.90
CA ASP A 473 4.34 -11.84 -35.56
C ASP A 473 4.72 -10.76 -36.61
N PRO A 474 4.58 -10.99 -37.92
CA PRO A 474 5.01 -10.01 -38.92
C PRO A 474 4.07 -8.80 -38.91
N ILE A 475 4.63 -7.60 -39.09
CA ILE A 475 3.86 -6.37 -39.25
C ILE A 475 4.30 -5.59 -40.49
N CYS A 476 3.33 -5.11 -41.26
CA CYS A 476 3.56 -4.17 -42.35
C CYS A 476 3.16 -2.76 -41.92
N LEU A 477 4.13 -1.89 -41.64
CA LEU A 477 3.86 -0.51 -41.29
C LEU A 477 3.46 0.26 -42.56
N HIS A 478 2.16 0.56 -42.69
CA HIS A 478 1.57 1.23 -43.85
C HIS A 478 1.80 2.74 -43.87
N GLN A 479 1.84 3.33 -45.08
CA GLN A 479 2.01 4.78 -45.25
C GLN A 479 0.87 5.60 -44.64
N ASP A 480 -0.37 5.12 -44.76
CA ASP A 480 -1.57 5.88 -44.39
C ASP A 480 -1.76 5.97 -42.87
N TRP A 481 -1.15 5.06 -42.09
CA TRP A 481 -1.26 4.97 -40.63
C TRP A 481 0.05 5.35 -39.94
N PHE A 482 1.18 4.80 -40.40
CA PHE A 482 2.50 4.92 -39.77
C PHE A 482 3.46 5.85 -40.53
N GLY A 483 2.98 6.55 -41.58
CA GLY A 483 3.78 7.49 -42.37
C GLY A 483 4.87 6.85 -43.25
N ALA A 484 4.99 5.51 -43.25
CA ALA A 484 6.05 4.75 -43.92
C ALA A 484 5.85 4.61 -45.46
N PRO A 485 6.57 5.36 -46.32
CA PRO A 485 6.30 5.37 -47.76
C PRO A 485 6.54 4.00 -48.40
N GLY A 486 5.55 3.52 -49.15
CA GLY A 486 5.60 2.22 -49.83
C GLY A 486 5.65 1.00 -48.91
N GLY A 487 5.18 1.14 -47.66
CA GLY A 487 5.14 0.09 -46.63
C GLY A 487 6.53 -0.27 -46.10
N TYR A 488 6.64 -0.62 -44.82
CA TYR A 488 7.89 -1.04 -44.18
C TYR A 488 7.67 -2.34 -43.42
N CYS A 489 8.35 -3.42 -43.86
CA CYS A 489 8.34 -4.67 -43.12
C CYS A 489 9.02 -4.54 -41.77
N SER A 490 8.41 -5.15 -40.77
CA SER A 490 8.94 -5.31 -39.42
C SER A 490 8.32 -6.57 -38.79
N GLU A 491 8.66 -6.81 -37.54
CA GLU A 491 8.09 -7.79 -36.61
C GLU A 491 7.89 -7.06 -35.27
N TYR A 492 7.00 -7.56 -34.41
CA TYR A 492 6.86 -7.02 -33.05
C TYR A 492 8.12 -7.37 -32.25
N CYS A 493 8.36 -6.68 -31.14
CA CYS A 493 9.48 -7.03 -30.26
C CYS A 493 9.30 -6.46 -28.85
N HIS A 494 9.63 -7.26 -27.85
CA HIS A 494 9.69 -6.82 -26.45
C HIS A 494 11.16 -6.64 -26.00
N PHE A 495 11.38 -6.05 -24.83
CA PHE A 495 12.69 -6.11 -24.20
C PHE A 495 13.06 -7.58 -23.94
N MET A 496 14.21 -8.02 -24.49
CA MET A 496 14.70 -9.41 -24.59
C MET A 496 14.26 -10.23 -25.82
N ASP A 497 13.43 -9.68 -26.72
CA ASP A 497 13.20 -10.29 -28.03
C ASP A 497 14.25 -9.85 -29.05
N ASP A 498 14.81 -10.82 -29.78
CA ASP A 498 15.95 -10.65 -30.68
C ASP A 498 15.48 -10.50 -32.14
N CYS A 499 15.17 -9.25 -32.50
CA CYS A 499 14.93 -8.81 -33.88
C CYS A 499 15.88 -9.45 -34.91
N ALA A 500 15.38 -9.73 -36.12
CA ALA A 500 16.16 -10.34 -37.19
C ALA A 500 17.52 -9.63 -37.44
N PRO A 501 18.63 -10.38 -37.68
CA PRO A 501 19.96 -9.78 -37.81
C PRO A 501 20.06 -8.63 -38.82
N GLY A 502 20.47 -7.45 -38.33
CA GLY A 502 20.45 -6.19 -39.08
C GLY A 502 19.20 -5.33 -38.85
N SER A 503 18.45 -5.61 -37.77
CA SER A 503 17.44 -4.72 -37.20
C SER A 503 17.59 -4.61 -35.67
N ILE A 504 16.97 -3.58 -35.09
CA ILE A 504 16.99 -3.25 -33.66
C ILE A 504 15.56 -2.99 -33.20
N CYS A 505 15.20 -3.46 -32.00
CA CYS A 505 13.89 -3.19 -31.43
C CYS A 505 13.77 -1.71 -31.06
N THR A 506 12.65 -1.07 -31.44
CA THR A 506 12.38 0.34 -31.13
C THR A 506 10.94 0.56 -30.70
N SER A 507 10.73 1.31 -29.61
CA SER A 507 9.43 1.84 -29.19
C SER A 507 9.04 3.10 -29.97
N TRP A 508 9.34 3.14 -31.28
CA TRP A 508 9.03 4.28 -32.14
C TRP A 508 7.53 4.39 -32.45
N PHE A 509 6.86 3.23 -32.46
CA PHE A 509 5.41 3.11 -32.45
C PHE A 509 5.01 2.49 -31.11
N PHE A 510 3.83 2.85 -30.61
CA PHE A 510 3.32 2.41 -29.31
C PHE A 510 2.06 1.57 -29.56
N PHE A 511 2.11 0.30 -29.19
CA PHE A 511 0.99 -0.65 -29.22
C PHE A 511 0.46 -0.85 -27.79
N PRO A 512 -0.78 -1.33 -27.59
CA PRO A 512 -1.35 -1.52 -26.26
C PRO A 512 -0.46 -2.36 -25.33
N SER A 513 0.05 -3.49 -25.83
CA SER A 513 1.04 -4.39 -25.21
C SER A 513 2.36 -3.76 -24.74
N GLY A 514 2.63 -2.51 -25.13
CA GLY A 514 3.93 -1.86 -24.95
C GLY A 514 5.04 -2.42 -25.86
N ALA A 515 4.73 -3.29 -26.83
CA ALA A 515 5.69 -3.78 -27.80
C ALA A 515 6.31 -2.67 -28.65
N GLY A 516 7.57 -2.89 -29.03
CA GLY A 516 8.25 -2.14 -30.07
C GLY A 516 8.12 -2.81 -31.43
N THR A 517 8.84 -2.25 -32.40
CA THR A 517 8.98 -2.80 -33.75
C THR A 517 10.45 -2.89 -34.16
N CYS A 518 10.81 -3.95 -34.86
CA CYS A 518 12.16 -4.17 -35.36
C CYS A 518 12.47 -3.29 -36.57
N MET A 519 13.31 -2.27 -36.35
CA MET A 519 13.70 -1.30 -37.36
C MET A 519 15.07 -1.63 -37.93
N ARG A 520 15.20 -1.63 -39.25
CA ARG A 520 16.45 -1.97 -39.95
C ARG A 520 17.59 -1.02 -39.58
N THR A 521 18.75 -1.57 -39.20
CA THR A 521 19.89 -0.77 -38.75
C THR A 521 20.72 -0.21 -39.91
N CYS A 522 21.45 0.88 -39.62
CA CYS A 522 22.18 1.67 -40.61
C CYS A 522 23.39 2.38 -39.99
N GLN A 523 24.26 2.91 -40.86
CA GLN A 523 25.34 3.83 -40.46
C GLN A 523 25.27 5.16 -41.24
N THR A 524 24.64 5.13 -42.41
CA THR A 524 24.47 6.27 -43.33
C THR A 524 23.13 6.15 -44.08
N ASP A 525 22.57 7.28 -44.53
CA ASP A 525 21.32 7.32 -45.31
C ASP A 525 21.37 6.45 -46.58
N ALA A 526 22.55 6.23 -47.15
CA ALA A 526 22.74 5.40 -48.35
C ALA A 526 22.42 3.91 -48.13
N GLN A 527 22.28 3.46 -46.88
CA GLN A 527 21.84 2.10 -46.52
C GLN A 527 20.31 1.99 -46.37
N CYS A 528 19.63 3.12 -46.28
CA CYS A 528 18.17 3.21 -46.21
C CYS A 528 17.55 3.27 -47.61
N ARG A 529 16.30 2.81 -47.74
CA ARG A 529 15.52 2.89 -48.98
C ARG A 529 15.18 4.35 -49.29
N PRO A 530 15.04 4.77 -50.56
CA PRO A 530 14.51 6.09 -50.89
C PRO A 530 13.21 6.41 -50.13
N GLY A 531 13.14 7.60 -49.52
CA GLY A 531 12.07 7.99 -48.60
C GLY A 531 12.36 7.71 -47.12
N TYR A 532 13.54 7.16 -46.79
CA TYR A 532 13.98 6.86 -45.42
C TYR A 532 15.39 7.43 -45.17
N THR A 533 15.66 7.85 -43.95
CA THR A 533 16.99 8.33 -43.51
C THR A 533 17.47 7.56 -42.28
N CYS A 534 18.78 7.64 -42.01
CA CYS A 534 19.42 6.94 -40.91
C CYS A 534 19.38 7.78 -39.63
N LEU A 535 18.45 7.48 -38.73
CA LEU A 535 18.25 8.21 -37.48
C LEU A 535 19.16 7.69 -36.37
N ASP A 536 19.74 8.63 -35.62
CA ASP A 536 20.48 8.42 -34.39
C ASP A 536 19.64 8.94 -33.22
N SER A 537 18.99 8.03 -32.48
CA SER A 537 18.11 8.35 -31.35
C SER A 537 18.77 8.19 -29.98
N GLY A 538 20.06 7.84 -29.94
CA GLY A 538 20.77 7.49 -28.70
C GLY A 538 20.61 6.02 -28.27
N LEU A 539 19.97 5.18 -29.08
CA LEU A 539 20.04 3.70 -28.94
C LEU A 539 21.43 3.17 -29.36
N ASN A 540 21.69 1.89 -29.07
CA ASN A 540 22.97 1.23 -29.36
C ASN A 540 23.31 1.18 -30.86
N GLU A 541 22.31 1.17 -31.74
CA GLU A 541 22.48 1.27 -33.19
C GLU A 541 21.54 2.33 -33.80
N LYS A 542 21.91 2.86 -34.96
CA LYS A 542 21.07 3.77 -35.77
C LYS A 542 20.16 2.95 -36.67
N PHE A 543 18.98 3.47 -37.01
CA PHE A 543 17.98 2.75 -37.81
C PHE A 543 17.31 3.62 -38.87
N CYS A 544 16.79 2.96 -39.91
CA CYS A 544 16.13 3.60 -41.05
C CYS A 544 14.66 3.92 -40.75
N VAL A 545 14.32 5.21 -40.71
CA VAL A 545 12.93 5.72 -40.50
C VAL A 545 12.49 6.63 -41.65
N ALA A 546 11.18 6.82 -41.79
CA ALA A 546 10.61 7.82 -42.70
C ALA A 546 10.54 9.21 -42.04
N PHE A 547 10.63 10.26 -42.86
CA PHE A 547 10.48 11.68 -42.48
C PHE A 547 9.76 12.46 -43.59
#